data_AF-A0ABD5S4U2-F1
#
_entry.id   AF-A0ABD5S4U2-F1
#
_cell.length_a   1.000
_cell.length_b   1.000
_cell.length_c   1.000
_cell.angle_alpha   90.00
_cell.angle_beta   90.00
_cell.angle_gamma   90.00
#
_symmetry.space_group_name_H-M   'P 1'
#
loop_
_entity.id
_entity.type
_entity.pdbx_description
1 polymer ?
#
loop_
_entity_poly.entity_id
_entity_poly.type
_entity_poly.pdbx_seq_one_letter_code
_entity_poly.pdbx_strand_id
1 'polypeptide(L)' 'MTRPDSETLQAITDDLRAVTDELTGEAGGQGTFHYRVTGDDETHERALEVFEEHDLDVDVQGDGEERSYYLADDAD' A
#
# COMPACT_ATOMS: atom_id res chain seq x y z
N MET A 1 15.50 13.85 9.96
CA MET A 1 15.03 13.30 8.68
C MET A 1 14.35 14.41 7.90
N THR A 2 14.59 14.50 6.59
CA THR A 2 13.85 15.39 5.69
C THR A 2 12.52 14.69 5.42
N ARG A 3 11.39 15.33 5.72
CA ARG A 3 10.08 14.75 5.42
C ARG A 3 10.02 14.43 3.92
N PRO A 4 9.39 13.32 3.51
CA PRO A 4 9.12 13.06 2.10
C PRO A 4 8.37 14.27 1.53
N ASP A 5 8.82 14.77 0.38
CA ASP A 5 8.09 15.81 -0.33
C ASP A 5 6.71 15.29 -0.73
N SER A 6 5.69 16.14 -0.70
CA SER A 6 4.30 15.75 -1.01
C SER A 6 4.13 15.17 -2.42
N GLU A 7 5.06 15.46 -3.33
CA GLU A 7 5.13 14.85 -4.67
C GLU A 7 5.53 13.37 -4.61
N THR A 8 6.44 12.99 -3.71
CA THR A 8 6.85 11.60 -3.48
C THR A 8 5.73 10.79 -2.85
N LEU A 9 5.00 11.37 -1.89
CA LEU A 9 3.84 10.73 -1.27
C LEU A 9 2.72 10.45 -2.29
N GLN A 10 2.43 11.41 -3.17
CA GLN A 10 1.44 11.22 -4.23
C GLN A 10 1.85 10.12 -5.21
N ALA A 11 3.14 10.06 -5.60
CA ALA A 11 3.63 9.00 -6.47
C ALA A 11 3.47 7.61 -5.86
N ILE A 12 3.74 7.45 -4.56
CA ILE A 12 3.53 6.18 -3.84
C ILE A 12 2.04 5.83 -3.79
N THR A 13 1.19 6.80 -3.46
CA THR A 13 -0.26 6.63 -3.38
C THR A 13 -0.84 6.16 -4.73
N ASP A 14 -0.43 6.80 -5.83
CA ASP A 14 -0.90 6.48 -7.18
C ASP A 14 -0.44 5.08 -7.62
N ASP A 15 0.81 4.72 -7.33
CA ASP A 15 1.37 3.39 -7.60
C ASP A 15 0.66 2.30 -6.81
N LEU A 16 0.42 2.51 -5.50
CA LEU A 16 -0.34 1.60 -4.66
C LEU A 16 -1.76 1.40 -5.15
N ARG A 17 -2.42 2.49 -5.56
CA ARG A 17 -3.76 2.44 -6.12
C ARG A 17 -3.79 1.65 -7.42
N ALA A 18 -2.81 1.83 -8.30
CA ALA A 18 -2.71 1.07 -9.54
C ALA A 18 -2.52 -0.44 -9.30
N VAL A 19 -1.64 -0.81 -8.36
CA VAL A 19 -1.43 -2.21 -7.96
C VAL A 19 -2.72 -2.80 -7.38
N THR A 20 -3.41 -2.02 -6.55
CA THR A 20 -4.64 -2.43 -5.87
C THR A 20 -5.84 -2.54 -6.83
N ASP A 21 -5.95 -1.64 -7.79
CA ASP A 21 -6.96 -1.68 -8.86
C ASP A 21 -6.70 -2.86 -9.82
N GLU A 22 -5.44 -3.22 -10.08
CA GLU A 22 -5.09 -4.44 -10.82
C GLU A 22 -5.48 -5.71 -10.06
N LEU A 23 -5.27 -5.71 -8.73
CA LEU A 23 -5.64 -6.77 -7.80
C LEU A 23 -7.15 -7.03 -7.75
N THR A 24 -7.91 -5.97 -7.51
CA THR A 24 -9.36 -5.98 -7.29
C THR A 24 -10.16 -5.89 -8.60
N GLY A 25 -9.51 -5.53 -9.71
CA GLY A 25 -10.12 -5.35 -11.03
C GLY A 25 -10.58 -6.64 -11.72
N GLU A 26 -10.97 -6.53 -13.00
CA GLU A 26 -11.72 -7.50 -13.83
C GLU A 26 -11.21 -8.97 -13.82
N ALA A 27 -10.06 -9.25 -13.25
CA ALA A 27 -9.48 -10.57 -13.13
C ALA A 27 -9.54 -11.19 -11.72
N GLY A 28 -10.30 -10.67 -10.74
CA GLY A 28 -10.58 -11.35 -9.46
C GLY A 28 -9.37 -12.09 -8.90
N GLY A 29 -8.25 -11.38 -8.83
CA GLY A 29 -6.93 -11.96 -8.73
C GLY A 29 -6.69 -12.46 -7.32
N GLN A 30 -7.06 -13.70 -7.05
CA GLN A 30 -6.70 -14.41 -5.82
C GLN A 30 -5.17 -14.46 -5.72
N GLY A 31 -4.58 -13.50 -5.03
CA GLY A 31 -3.13 -13.33 -4.97
C GLY A 31 -2.74 -12.43 -3.81
N THR A 32 -1.73 -12.85 -3.06
CA THR A 32 -1.11 -12.01 -2.04
C THR A 32 -0.03 -11.17 -2.73
N PHE A 33 -0.16 -9.85 -2.70
CA PHE A 33 0.86 -8.93 -3.20
C PHE A 33 1.74 -8.45 -2.07
N HIS A 34 3.04 -8.35 -2.35
CA HIS A 34 4.01 -7.83 -1.40
C HIS A 34 4.52 -6.48 -1.91
N TYR A 35 4.20 -5.41 -1.17
CA TYR A 35 4.67 -4.07 -1.45
C TYR A 35 5.62 -3.61 -0.35
N ARG A 36 6.73 -2.97 -0.72
CA ARG A 36 7.67 -2.41 0.26
C ARG A 36 7.64 -0.90 0.19
N VAL A 37 7.25 -0.27 1.29
CA VAL A 37 7.30 1.19 1.44
C VAL A 37 8.51 1.54 2.30
N THR A 38 9.30 2.50 1.84
CA THR A 38 10.35 3.13 2.64
C THR A 38 10.01 4.61 2.80
N GLY A 39 9.83 5.07 4.03
CA GLY A 39 9.47 6.44 4.38
C GLY A 39 9.23 6.62 5.87
N ASP A 40 8.98 7.87 6.28
CA ASP A 40 8.53 8.19 7.64
C ASP A 40 7.08 7.70 7.87
N ASP A 41 6.61 7.81 9.11
CA ASP A 41 5.24 7.40 9.49
C ASP A 41 4.15 7.99 8.58
N GLU A 42 4.29 9.25 8.12
CA GLU A 42 3.31 9.90 7.23
C GLU A 42 3.16 9.18 5.88
N THR A 43 4.26 8.63 5.33
CA THR A 43 4.20 7.82 4.10
C THR A 43 3.45 6.52 4.34
N HIS A 44 3.71 5.89 5.48
CA HIS A 44 3.07 4.64 5.87
C HIS A 44 1.57 4.83 6.12
N GLU A 45 1.20 5.92 6.80
CA GLU A 45 -0.20 6.31 7.02
C GLU A 45 -0.94 6.50 5.68
N ARG A 46 -0.32 7.20 4.72
CA ARG A 46 -0.91 7.39 3.38
C ARG A 46 -1.05 6.10 2.60
N ALA A 47 -0.08 5.19 2.70
CA ALA A 47 -0.15 3.88 2.06
C ALA A 47 -1.32 3.06 2.61
N LEU A 48 -1.49 3.04 3.94
CA LEU A 48 -2.61 2.37 4.61
C LEU A 48 -3.96 2.93 4.17
N GLU A 49 -4.11 4.26 4.11
CA GLU A 49 -5.33 4.91 3.65
C GLU A 49 -5.76 4.40 2.26
N VAL A 50 -4.82 4.19 1.32
CA VAL A 50 -5.13 3.66 -0.02
C VAL A 50 -5.66 2.23 0.03
N PHE A 51 -5.06 1.38 0.86
CA PHE A 51 -5.48 0.00 0.99
C PHE A 51 -6.85 -0.14 1.64
N GLU A 52 -7.14 0.69 2.65
CA GLU A 52 -8.44 0.80 3.28
C GLU A 52 -9.53 1.27 2.30
N GLU A 53 -9.20 2.16 1.34
CA GLU A 53 -10.15 2.58 0.31
C GLU A 53 -10.59 1.45 -0.63
N HIS A 54 -9.81 0.38 -0.72
CA HIS A 54 -10.05 -0.76 -1.62
C HIS A 54 -10.47 -2.04 -0.88
N ASP A 55 -10.81 -1.96 0.42
CA ASP A 55 -11.24 -3.11 1.24
C ASP A 55 -10.22 -4.28 1.21
N LEU A 56 -8.93 -3.98 1.09
CA LEU A 56 -7.87 -5.00 1.11
C LEU A 56 -7.42 -5.32 2.55
N ASP A 57 -7.20 -6.60 2.84
CA ASP A 57 -6.52 -7.01 4.07
C ASP A 57 -5.01 -6.75 3.91
N VAL A 58 -4.46 -5.95 4.83
CA VAL A 58 -3.05 -5.54 4.82
C VAL A 58 -2.37 -6.00 6.09
N ASP A 59 -1.40 -6.90 5.92
CA ASP A 59 -0.45 -7.26 6.96
C ASP A 59 0.82 -6.43 6.81
N VAL A 60 1.14 -5.65 7.85
CA VAL A 60 2.33 -4.78 7.87
C VAL A 60 3.43 -5.45 8.70
N GLN A 61 4.57 -5.71 8.07
CA GLN A 61 5.76 -6.24 8.73
C GLN A 61 6.95 -5.29 8.61
N GLY A 62 7.61 -5.01 9.73
CA GLY A 62 8.72 -4.09 9.82
C GLY A 62 8.47 -2.99 10.85
N ASP A 63 9.52 -2.28 11.23
CA ASP A 63 9.47 -1.17 12.18
C ASP A 63 10.36 -0.03 11.69
N GLY A 64 9.94 1.21 11.98
CA GLY A 64 10.65 2.42 11.54
C GLY A 64 10.44 2.76 10.06
N GLU A 65 11.54 3.09 9.38
CA GLU A 65 11.55 3.71 8.04
C GLU A 65 11.17 2.75 6.91
N GLU A 66 11.33 1.43 7.07
CA GLU A 66 11.00 0.43 6.05
C GLU A 66 9.91 -0.51 6.59
N ARG A 67 8.78 -0.60 5.87
CA ARG A 67 7.70 -1.52 6.18
C ARG A 67 7.26 -2.27 4.92
N SER A 68 6.99 -3.55 5.09
CA SER A 68 6.46 -4.46 4.09
C SER A 68 4.96 -4.61 4.30
N TYR A 69 4.19 -4.42 3.23
CA TYR A 69 2.75 -4.52 3.21
C TYR A 69 2.38 -5.74 2.37
N TYR A 70 1.65 -6.66 2.98
CA TYR A 70 1.13 -7.85 2.32
C TYR A 70 -0.37 -7.64 2.11
N LEU A 71 -0.74 -7.46 0.86
CA LEU A 71 -2.09 -7.16 0.41
C LEU A 71 -2.76 -8.47 0.01
N ALA A 72 -3.88 -8.79 0.65
CA ALA A 72 -4.71 -9.92 0.29
C ALA A 72 -6.12 -9.45 -0.05
N ASP A 73 -6.67 -9.99 -1.13
CA ASP A 73 -8.09 -9.87 -1.48
C ASP A 73 -8.89 -10.72 -0.49
N ASP A 74 -9.56 -10.08 0.46
CA ASP A 74 -10.51 -10.75 1.39
C ASP A 74 -11.82 -10.98 0.63
N ALA A 75 -11.77 -11.82 -0.41
CA ALA A 75 -12.97 -12.28 -1.10
C ALA A 75 -13.66 -13.39 -0.29
N ASP A 76 -14.62 -13.01 0.55
CA ASP A 76 -15.63 -13.92 1.14
C ASP A 76 -16.76 -14.23 0.14
#